data_AF-A0A3B9MPL1-F1
#
_entry.id   AF-A0A3B9MPL1-F1
#
_cell.length_a   1.000
_cell.length_b   1.000
_cell.length_c   1.000
_cell.angle_alpha   90.00
_cell.angle_beta   90.00
_cell.angle_gamma   90.00
#
_symmetry.space_group_name_H-M   'P 1'
#
loop_
_entity.id
_entity.type
_entity.pdbx_description
1 polymer ?
#
loop_
_entity_poly.entity_id
_entity_poly.type
_entity_poly.pdbx_seq_one_letter_code
_entity_poly.pdbx_strand_id
1 'polypeptide(L)'
;MGMTLAKLFADKLLDVPWLMHLDVYRAELQPTAIRGRSRPDLVGQNSTGEWIAIESKGRTNEYDRIALERAKGQVENLSGIQGVAPALRVAMLAYFDDGILECAIDDPDKKKTKAREEVDLPLTKERLLEGYYRPFREWLREAPNTRTEEIGTRQYIVGYMPEVDISVGISDDLLLENVEAQARPRERSSTDRQYEGPDGVLVRVGELWSEPNMRRQPQERR
;
A
#
# COMPACT_ATOMS: atom_id res chain seq x y z
N MET A 1 1.24 -11.53 -3.55
CA MET A 1 1.77 -10.98 -4.82
C MET A 1 0.93 -9.83 -5.35
N GLY A 2 -0.38 -9.99 -5.61
CA GLY A 2 -1.24 -8.91 -6.14
C GLY A 2 -1.14 -7.58 -5.37
N MET A 3 -1.39 -7.59 -4.05
CA MET A 3 -1.29 -6.35 -3.25
C MET A 3 0.14 -5.79 -3.15
N THR A 4 1.16 -6.66 -3.12
CA THR A 4 2.58 -6.25 -3.10
C THR A 4 2.93 -5.47 -4.38
N LEU A 5 2.55 -6.01 -5.55
CA LEU A 5 2.73 -5.32 -6.83
C LEU A 5 1.89 -4.05 -6.91
N ALA A 6 0.69 -4.02 -6.31
CA ALA A 6 -0.16 -2.84 -6.30
C ALA A 6 0.52 -1.70 -5.54
N LYS A 7 1.11 -2.00 -4.37
CA LYS A 7 1.88 -1.04 -3.58
C LYS A 7 3.11 -0.55 -4.35
N LEU A 8 3.85 -1.46 -4.98
CA LEU A 8 5.02 -1.08 -5.78
C LEU A 8 4.65 -0.19 -6.98
N PHE A 9 3.59 -0.56 -7.71
CA PHE A 9 3.05 0.22 -8.82
C PHE A 9 2.60 1.62 -8.38
N ALA A 10 1.82 1.68 -7.29
CA ALA A 10 1.29 2.93 -6.77
C ALA A 10 2.42 3.86 -6.28
N ASP A 11 3.43 3.32 -5.59
CA ASP A 11 4.61 4.08 -5.19
C ASP A 11 5.41 4.56 -6.42
N LYS A 12 5.84 3.63 -7.28
CA LYS A 12 6.81 3.92 -8.35
C LYS A 12 6.24 4.71 -9.52
N LEU A 13 4.98 4.48 -9.90
CA LEU A 13 4.41 5.06 -11.12
C LEU A 13 3.32 6.10 -10.86
N LEU A 14 2.62 6.04 -9.72
CA LEU A 14 1.51 6.95 -9.42
C LEU A 14 1.82 7.96 -8.30
N ASP A 15 3.01 7.87 -7.70
CA ASP A 15 3.43 8.71 -6.58
C ASP A 15 2.43 8.71 -5.41
N VAL A 16 1.90 7.52 -5.08
CA VAL A 16 0.96 7.27 -3.98
C VAL A 16 1.72 6.66 -2.78
N PRO A 17 2.29 7.49 -1.90
CA PRO A 17 3.03 7.02 -0.73
C PRO A 17 2.15 6.25 0.25
N TRP A 18 0.88 6.66 0.43
CA TRP A 18 -0.04 6.09 1.43
C TRP A 18 -1.17 5.30 0.78
N LEU A 19 -0.84 4.12 0.26
CA LEU A 19 -1.82 3.15 -0.22
C LEU A 19 -2.23 2.19 0.92
N MET A 20 -3.53 2.08 1.20
CA MET A 20 -4.09 1.25 2.27
C MET A 20 -5.22 0.35 1.81
N HIS A 21 -5.33 -0.81 2.46
CA HIS A 21 -6.45 -1.71 2.28
C HIS A 21 -7.69 -1.20 3.02
N LEU A 22 -8.84 -1.18 2.33
CA LEU A 22 -10.07 -0.61 2.88
C LEU A 22 -10.61 -1.36 4.10
N ASP A 23 -10.30 -2.66 4.24
CA ASP A 23 -10.72 -3.41 5.43
C ASP A 23 -10.09 -2.92 6.74
N VAL A 24 -9.00 -2.13 6.69
CA VAL A 24 -8.47 -1.44 7.88
C VAL A 24 -9.51 -0.48 8.47
N TYR A 25 -10.38 0.07 7.61
CA TYR A 25 -11.44 1.01 7.98
C TYR A 25 -12.81 0.34 8.10
N ARG A 26 -12.88 -1.00 8.18
CA ARG A 26 -14.14 -1.75 8.12
C ARG A 26 -15.19 -1.26 9.13
N ALA A 27 -14.76 -0.83 10.32
CA ALA A 27 -15.66 -0.30 11.36
C ALA A 27 -16.25 1.07 10.99
N GLU A 28 -15.51 1.90 10.24
CA GLU A 28 -15.93 3.23 9.78
C GLU A 28 -16.75 3.15 8.49
N LEU A 29 -16.43 2.17 7.63
CA LEU A 29 -17.13 1.89 6.39
C LEU A 29 -18.46 1.14 6.62
N GLN A 30 -18.81 0.79 7.86
CA GLN A 30 -20.10 0.21 8.24
C GLN A 30 -20.78 1.12 9.27
N PRO A 31 -21.90 1.76 8.91
CA PRO A 31 -23.17 1.05 9.06
C PRO A 31 -24.13 1.32 7.88
N THR A 32 -24.78 0.27 7.37
CA THR A 32 -25.87 0.29 6.35
C THR A 32 -25.57 0.71 4.90
N ALA A 33 -24.63 1.61 4.57
CA ALA A 33 -24.47 2.11 3.19
C ALA A 33 -23.63 1.23 2.23
N ILE A 34 -22.79 0.31 2.72
CA ILE A 34 -21.81 -0.43 1.89
C ILE A 34 -22.02 -1.97 1.98
N ARG A 35 -23.02 -2.44 2.75
CA ARG A 35 -23.21 -3.88 3.00
C ARG A 35 -23.69 -4.59 1.72
N GLY A 36 -22.83 -5.41 1.12
CA GLY A 36 -23.11 -6.16 -0.11
C GLY A 36 -22.71 -5.45 -1.41
N ARG A 37 -22.13 -4.25 -1.34
CA ARG A 37 -21.63 -3.51 -2.51
C ARG A 37 -20.16 -3.83 -2.75
N SER A 38 -19.79 -4.05 -4.02
CA SER A 38 -18.39 -4.28 -4.41
C SER A 38 -17.64 -2.94 -4.36
N ARG A 39 -16.49 -2.95 -3.71
CA ARG A 39 -15.57 -1.82 -3.50
C ARG A 39 -14.15 -2.28 -3.86
N PRO A 40 -13.24 -1.37 -4.22
CA PRO A 40 -11.85 -1.75 -4.45
C PRO A 40 -11.18 -2.23 -3.16
N ASP A 41 -10.13 -3.02 -3.30
CA ASP A 41 -9.30 -3.51 -2.20
C ASP A 41 -8.53 -2.34 -1.55
N LEU A 42 -7.97 -1.44 -2.36
CA LEU A 42 -6.99 -0.43 -1.94
C LEU A 42 -7.40 1.00 -2.34
N VAL A 43 -7.09 1.97 -1.49
CA VAL A 43 -7.16 3.41 -1.79
C VAL A 43 -5.97 4.16 -1.22
N GLY A 44 -5.60 5.27 -1.84
CA GLY A 44 -4.56 6.16 -1.35
C GLY A 44 -4.60 7.52 -2.02
N GLN A 45 -3.78 8.46 -1.54
CA GLN A 45 -3.59 9.76 -2.17
C GLN A 45 -2.17 9.88 -2.71
N ASN A 46 -2.04 10.49 -3.89
CA ASN A 46 -0.75 10.89 -4.42
C ASN A 46 -0.24 12.19 -3.78
N SER A 47 0.94 12.65 -4.18
CA SER A 47 1.55 13.90 -3.67
C SER A 47 0.74 15.17 -3.96
N THR A 48 -0.11 15.17 -4.99
CA THR A 48 -0.99 16.30 -5.34
C THR A 48 -2.31 16.27 -4.56
N GLY A 49 -2.58 15.22 -3.78
CA GLY A 49 -3.80 15.03 -3.00
C GLY A 49 -4.94 14.36 -3.77
N GLU A 50 -4.67 13.88 -4.99
CA GLU A 50 -5.65 13.15 -5.79
C GLU A 50 -5.81 11.72 -5.28
N TRP A 51 -7.07 11.28 -5.20
CA TRP A 51 -7.41 9.93 -4.80
C TRP A 51 -7.15 8.93 -5.93
N ILE A 52 -6.52 7.81 -5.57
CA ILE A 52 -6.27 6.66 -6.44
C ILE A 52 -6.91 5.44 -5.79
N ALA A 53 -7.70 4.69 -6.56
CA ALA A 53 -8.32 3.45 -6.13
C ALA A 53 -7.75 2.28 -6.93
N ILE A 54 -7.38 1.20 -6.26
CA ILE A 54 -6.77 0.03 -6.88
C ILE A 54 -7.48 -1.23 -6.42
N GLU A 55 -7.95 -2.01 -7.38
CA GLU A 55 -8.40 -3.39 -7.19
C GLU A 55 -7.31 -4.33 -7.69
N SER A 56 -6.80 -5.22 -6.83
CA SER A 56 -5.68 -6.09 -7.19
C SER A 56 -6.05 -7.56 -7.08
N LYS A 57 -5.69 -8.36 -8.09
CA LYS A 57 -5.86 -9.81 -8.06
C LYS A 57 -4.54 -10.52 -8.33
N GLY A 58 -4.33 -11.62 -7.62
CA GLY A 58 -3.20 -12.52 -7.83
C GLY A 58 -3.66 -13.84 -8.45
N ARG A 59 -2.87 -14.36 -9.38
CA ARG A 59 -3.01 -15.70 -9.95
C ARG A 59 -1.67 -16.43 -9.87
N THR A 60 -1.74 -17.73 -9.62
CA THR A 60 -0.56 -18.60 -9.58
C THR A 60 -0.15 -19.06 -10.97
N ASN A 61 -1.03 -18.91 -11.96
CA ASN A 61 -0.88 -19.40 -13.32
C ASN A 61 -0.95 -18.22 -14.30
N GLU A 62 -1.21 -18.53 -15.57
CA GLU A 62 -1.32 -17.63 -16.71
C GLU A 62 -2.37 -16.50 -16.55
N TYR A 63 -2.32 -15.58 -17.52
CA TYR A 63 -3.21 -14.44 -17.63
C TYR A 63 -4.71 -14.83 -17.60
N ASP A 64 -5.45 -14.21 -16.67
CA ASP A 64 -6.89 -14.43 -16.47
C ASP A 64 -7.68 -13.16 -16.79
N ARG A 65 -8.10 -13.05 -18.06
CA ARG A 65 -8.91 -11.92 -18.53
C ARG A 65 -10.20 -11.73 -17.72
N ILE A 66 -10.85 -12.82 -17.30
CA ILE A 66 -12.12 -12.75 -16.55
C ILE A 66 -11.86 -12.13 -15.17
N ALA A 67 -10.75 -12.48 -14.52
CA ALA A 67 -10.36 -11.85 -13.26
C ALA A 67 -10.07 -10.36 -13.43
N LEU A 68 -9.37 -9.95 -14.50
CA LEU A 68 -9.10 -8.53 -14.75
C LEU A 68 -10.40 -7.75 -15.00
N GLU A 69 -11.30 -8.25 -15.85
CA GLU A 69 -12.61 -7.62 -16.09
C GLU A 69 -13.47 -7.54 -14.82
N ARG A 70 -13.41 -8.56 -13.96
CA ARG A 70 -14.07 -8.50 -12.64
C ARG A 70 -13.46 -7.41 -11.78
N ALA A 71 -12.13 -7.30 -11.74
CA ALA A 71 -11.43 -6.28 -10.99
C ALA A 71 -11.80 -4.86 -11.47
N LYS A 72 -11.85 -4.65 -12.79
CA LYS A 72 -12.39 -3.41 -13.41
C LYS A 72 -13.79 -3.11 -12.89
N GLY A 73 -14.67 -4.11 -12.94
CA GLY A 73 -16.04 -3.98 -12.44
C GLY A 73 -16.15 -3.66 -10.94
N GLN A 74 -15.14 -3.98 -10.10
CA GLN A 74 -15.16 -3.64 -8.68
C GLN A 74 -14.76 -2.19 -8.43
N VAL A 75 -13.67 -1.75 -9.07
CA VAL A 75 -13.18 -0.37 -8.93
C VAL A 75 -14.09 0.64 -9.63
N GLU A 76 -14.78 0.25 -10.71
CA GLU A 76 -15.82 1.05 -11.38
C GLU A 76 -16.98 1.45 -10.46
N ASN A 77 -17.30 0.63 -9.44
CA ASN A 77 -18.43 0.93 -8.54
C ASN A 77 -18.11 2.05 -7.53
N LEU A 78 -16.84 2.44 -7.40
CA LEU A 78 -16.44 3.58 -6.57
C LEU A 78 -16.73 4.88 -7.33
N SER A 79 -17.76 5.61 -6.92
CA SER A 79 -18.07 6.93 -7.48
C SER A 79 -17.18 8.02 -6.90
N GLY A 80 -16.90 7.94 -5.60
CA GLY A 80 -16.15 8.97 -4.90
C GLY A 80 -15.52 8.53 -3.59
N ILE A 81 -14.68 9.40 -3.07
CA ILE A 81 -14.18 9.41 -1.69
C ILE A 81 -14.49 10.80 -1.14
N GLN A 82 -15.42 10.88 -0.20
CA GLN A 82 -16.02 12.12 0.29
C GLN A 82 -16.53 13.03 -0.84
N GLY A 83 -17.23 12.45 -1.81
CA GLY A 83 -17.78 13.17 -2.95
C GLY A 83 -16.75 13.58 -4.01
N VAL A 84 -15.46 13.26 -3.82
CA VAL A 84 -14.39 13.51 -4.81
C VAL A 84 -14.15 12.25 -5.62
N ALA A 85 -14.30 12.34 -6.94
CA ALA A 85 -14.00 11.22 -7.83
C ALA A 85 -12.49 10.91 -7.81
N PRO A 86 -12.08 9.64 -7.70
CA PRO A 86 -10.69 9.23 -7.91
C PRO A 86 -10.17 9.69 -9.28
N ALA A 87 -8.93 10.20 -9.30
CA ALA A 87 -8.24 10.58 -10.52
C ALA A 87 -7.96 9.36 -11.41
N LEU A 88 -7.65 8.22 -10.78
CA LEU A 88 -7.49 6.93 -11.45
C LEU A 88 -8.22 5.83 -10.68
N ARG A 89 -8.76 4.87 -11.45
CA ARG A 89 -9.29 3.61 -10.96
C ARG A 89 -8.46 2.52 -11.61
N VAL A 90 -7.82 1.67 -10.84
CA VAL A 90 -6.86 0.72 -11.40
C VAL A 90 -7.33 -0.68 -11.12
N ALA A 91 -7.60 -1.45 -12.18
CA ALA A 91 -7.70 -2.89 -12.10
C ALA A 91 -6.33 -3.50 -12.40
N MET A 92 -5.84 -4.34 -11.49
CA MET A 92 -4.52 -4.92 -11.61
C MET A 92 -4.57 -6.44 -11.43
N LEU A 93 -3.87 -7.16 -12.31
CA LEU A 93 -3.72 -8.61 -12.25
C LEU A 93 -2.23 -8.96 -12.24
N ALA A 94 -1.77 -9.52 -11.12
CA ALA A 94 -0.48 -10.18 -11.02
C ALA A 94 -0.63 -11.67 -11.37
N TYR A 95 0.17 -12.17 -12.31
CA TYR A 95 0.12 -13.56 -12.77
C TYR A 95 1.53 -14.06 -13.10
N PHE A 96 1.66 -15.37 -13.32
CA PHE A 96 2.91 -15.96 -13.77
C PHE A 96 2.75 -16.47 -15.20
N ASP A 97 3.67 -16.07 -16.08
CA ASP A 97 3.78 -16.62 -17.43
C ASP A 97 5.20 -17.17 -17.62
N ASP A 98 5.30 -18.44 -18.00
CA ASP A 98 6.56 -19.20 -18.08
C ASP A 98 7.51 -19.01 -16.87
N GLY A 99 6.95 -18.96 -15.66
CA GLY A 99 7.70 -18.77 -14.41
C GLY A 99 8.14 -17.32 -14.14
N ILE A 100 7.81 -16.38 -15.01
CA ILE A 100 8.06 -14.95 -14.86
C ILE A 100 6.85 -14.28 -14.24
N LEU A 101 7.07 -13.44 -13.22
CA LEU A 101 6.01 -12.65 -12.61
C LEU A 101 5.66 -11.46 -13.51
N GLU A 102 4.43 -11.41 -13.99
CA GLU A 102 3.90 -10.35 -14.84
C GLU A 102 2.75 -9.59 -14.16
N CYS A 103 2.47 -8.40 -14.70
CA CYS A 103 1.41 -7.53 -14.21
C CYS A 103 0.64 -6.92 -15.39
N ALA A 104 -0.66 -7.19 -15.46
CA ALA A 104 -1.59 -6.50 -16.35
C ALA A 104 -2.32 -5.41 -15.57
N ILE A 105 -2.40 -4.22 -16.15
CA ILE A 105 -3.02 -3.03 -15.56
C ILE A 105 -4.04 -2.47 -16.54
N ASP A 106 -5.21 -2.08 -16.03
CA ASP A 106 -6.27 -1.49 -16.83
C ASP A 106 -7.01 -0.40 -16.02
N ASP A 107 -7.19 0.78 -16.62
CA ASP A 107 -8.01 1.87 -16.09
C ASP A 107 -9.37 1.83 -16.80
N PRO A 108 -10.48 1.54 -16.11
CA PRO A 108 -11.77 1.40 -16.76
C PRO A 108 -12.22 2.71 -17.41
N ASP A 109 -12.77 2.60 -18.61
CA ASP A 109 -13.35 3.74 -19.32
C ASP A 109 -14.42 4.44 -18.47
N LYS A 110 -14.47 5.77 -18.53
CA LYS A 110 -15.49 6.60 -17.84
C LYS A 110 -16.96 6.30 -18.25
N LYS A 111 -17.23 5.30 -19.09
CA LYS A 111 -18.54 5.07 -19.72
C LYS A 111 -19.12 3.68 -19.42
N LYS A 112 -20.06 3.59 -18.46
CA LYS A 112 -21.30 2.77 -18.52
C LYS A 112 -22.41 3.44 -17.70
N THR A 113 -23.47 4.07 -18.22
CA THR A 113 -24.74 3.59 -18.83
C THR A 113 -25.61 2.55 -18.08
N LYS A 114 -25.22 2.06 -16.90
CA LYS A 114 -26.19 1.32 -16.06
C LYS A 114 -26.04 1.78 -14.61
N ALA A 115 -27.16 2.19 -14.02
CA ALA A 115 -27.31 2.55 -12.62
C ALA A 115 -26.91 1.38 -11.71
N ARG A 116 -25.61 1.13 -11.56
CA ARG A 116 -25.11 0.39 -10.41
C ARG A 116 -25.13 1.35 -9.23
N GLU A 117 -25.41 0.80 -8.05
CA GLU A 117 -25.38 1.56 -6.81
C GLU A 117 -23.94 2.02 -6.55
N GLU A 118 -23.67 3.26 -6.94
CA GLU A 118 -22.42 3.96 -6.75
C GLU A 118 -22.06 4.03 -5.26
N VAL A 119 -20.80 3.72 -4.94
CA VAL A 119 -20.25 3.78 -3.59
C VAL A 119 -19.41 5.05 -3.44
N ASP A 120 -19.75 5.87 -2.45
CA ASP A 120 -18.91 6.97 -1.98
C ASP A 120 -18.33 6.59 -0.60
N LEU A 121 -17.01 6.63 -0.47
CA LEU A 121 -16.32 6.23 0.76
C LEU A 121 -16.21 7.42 1.72
N PRO A 122 -16.66 7.29 2.98
CA PRO A 122 -16.50 8.33 3.99
C PRO A 122 -15.07 8.32 4.59
N LEU A 123 -14.04 8.27 3.76
CA LEU A 123 -12.64 8.20 4.19
C LEU A 123 -11.96 9.56 4.02
N THR A 124 -11.50 10.15 5.11
CA THR A 124 -10.70 11.39 5.05
C THR A 124 -9.21 11.09 4.92
N LYS A 125 -8.41 12.10 4.56
CA LYS A 125 -6.94 11.99 4.54
C LYS A 125 -6.37 11.70 5.92
N GLU A 126 -6.90 12.35 6.96
CA GLU A 126 -6.50 12.16 8.35
C GLU A 126 -6.70 10.70 8.75
N ARG A 127 -7.87 10.11 8.43
CA ARG A 127 -8.15 8.71 8.70
C ARG A 127 -7.26 7.76 7.90
N LEU A 128 -6.97 8.08 6.64
CA LEU A 128 -6.03 7.33 5.81
C LEU A 128 -4.64 7.25 6.48
N LEU A 129 -4.10 8.40 6.91
CA LEU A 129 -2.77 8.49 7.51
C LEU A 129 -2.73 7.86 8.91
N GLU A 130 -3.76 8.11 9.72
CA GLU A 130 -3.95 7.47 11.02
C GLU A 130 -3.90 5.93 10.88
N GLY A 131 -4.67 5.38 9.94
CA GLY A 131 -4.70 3.94 9.65
C GLY A 131 -3.38 3.41 9.10
N TYR A 132 -2.71 4.18 8.23
CA TYR A 132 -1.41 3.83 7.65
C TYR A 132 -0.30 3.69 8.71
N TYR A 133 -0.19 4.69 9.58
CA TYR A 133 0.92 4.76 10.54
C TYR A 133 0.66 4.01 11.85
N ARG A 134 -0.61 3.74 12.20
CA ARG A 134 -0.99 2.97 13.40
C ARG A 134 -0.17 1.69 13.61
N PRO A 135 -0.07 0.74 12.67
CA PRO A 135 0.63 -0.52 12.92
C PRO A 135 2.10 -0.32 13.29
N PHE A 136 2.78 0.65 12.67
CA PHE A 136 4.16 0.95 12.99
C PHE A 136 4.29 1.64 14.35
N ARG A 137 3.39 2.57 14.70
CA ARG A 137 3.39 3.25 16.00
C ARG A 137 3.14 2.27 17.14
N GLU A 138 2.18 1.38 16.98
CA GLU A 138 1.86 0.34 17.95
C GLU A 138 3.03 -0.64 18.10
N TRP A 139 3.57 -1.13 16.99
CA TRP A 139 4.72 -2.05 17.04
C TRP A 139 5.97 -1.41 17.64
N LEU A 140 6.36 -0.19 17.22
CA LEU A 140 7.56 0.48 17.75
C LEU A 140 7.44 0.86 19.23
N ARG A 141 6.22 1.01 19.76
CA ARG A 141 6.01 1.21 21.22
C ARG A 141 6.32 -0.05 22.02
N GLU A 142 6.07 -1.21 21.45
CA GLU A 142 6.21 -2.51 22.13
C GLU A 142 7.51 -3.24 21.77
N ALA A 143 8.14 -2.89 20.65
CA ALA A 143 9.30 -3.59 20.13
C ALA A 143 10.48 -3.49 21.13
N PRO A 144 11.11 -4.63 21.49
CA PRO A 144 12.29 -4.61 22.32
C PRO A 144 13.45 -3.96 21.56
N ASN A 145 14.26 -3.16 22.26
CA ASN A 145 15.47 -2.53 21.72
C ASN A 145 15.24 -1.58 20.54
N THR A 146 14.16 -0.79 20.56
CA THR A 146 14.05 0.34 19.65
C THR A 146 15.22 1.31 19.86
N ARG A 147 15.69 1.89 18.75
CA ARG A 147 16.79 2.85 18.76
C ARG A 147 16.48 4.02 17.84
N THR A 148 17.00 5.18 18.23
CA THR A 148 17.00 6.35 17.36
C THR A 148 18.23 6.29 16.46
N GLU A 149 18.00 6.41 15.15
CA GLU A 149 19.05 6.50 14.14
C GLU A 149 18.92 7.80 13.36
N GLU A 150 20.03 8.48 13.09
CA GLU A 150 20.07 9.60 12.16
C GLU A 150 20.45 9.07 10.77
N ILE A 151 19.60 9.33 9.78
CA ILE A 151 19.82 8.94 8.38
C ILE A 151 19.62 10.18 7.53
N GLY A 152 20.70 10.63 6.90
CA GLY A 152 20.72 11.91 6.17
C GLY A 152 20.43 13.06 7.12
N THR A 153 19.29 13.73 6.95
CA THR A 153 18.85 14.88 7.75
C THR A 153 17.70 14.54 8.70
N ARG A 154 17.37 13.26 8.86
CA ARG A 154 16.17 12.81 9.58
C ARG A 154 16.53 11.86 10.72
N GLN A 155 15.72 11.90 11.76
CA GLN A 155 15.78 10.95 12.86
C GLN A 155 14.67 9.91 12.70
N TYR A 156 15.05 8.64 12.84
CA TYR A 156 14.15 7.50 12.75
C TYR A 156 14.14 6.76 14.07
N ILE A 157 12.96 6.32 14.51
CA ILE A 157 12.83 5.29 15.54
C ILE A 157 12.73 3.95 14.84
N VAL A 158 13.71 3.08 15.08
CA VAL A 158 13.90 1.82 14.37
C VAL A 158 13.75 0.65 15.34
N GLY A 159 12.89 -0.31 14.97
CA GLY A 159 12.79 -1.61 15.61
C GLY A 159 13.43 -2.69 14.74
N TYR A 160 13.95 -3.74 15.36
CA TYR A 160 14.50 -4.91 14.69
C TYR A 160 13.62 -6.14 14.96
N MET A 161 13.35 -6.92 13.92
CA MET A 161 12.63 -8.19 13.98
C MET A 161 13.63 -9.34 13.73
N PRO A 162 14.20 -9.95 14.77
CA PRO A 162 15.22 -10.99 14.62
C PRO A 162 14.74 -12.22 13.84
N GLU A 163 13.45 -12.54 13.92
CA GLU A 163 12.85 -13.74 13.33
C GLU A 163 12.92 -13.74 11.80
N VAL A 164 12.96 -12.55 11.21
CA VAL A 164 13.00 -12.35 9.76
C VAL A 164 14.20 -11.53 9.32
N ASP A 165 15.07 -11.09 10.24
CA ASP A 165 16.25 -10.25 9.96
C ASP A 165 15.89 -8.98 9.15
N ILE A 166 14.88 -8.25 9.65
CA ILE A 166 14.40 -6.99 9.08
C ILE A 166 14.37 -5.93 10.17
N SER A 167 14.83 -4.73 9.86
CA SER A 167 14.56 -3.52 10.66
C SER A 167 13.53 -2.66 9.95
N VAL A 168 12.56 -2.15 10.72
CA VAL A 168 11.57 -1.20 10.23
C VAL A 168 11.62 0.03 11.13
N GLY A 169 11.62 1.21 10.53
CA GLY A 169 11.65 2.46 11.27
C GLY A 169 10.68 3.49 10.71
N ILE A 170 10.37 4.48 11.55
CA ILE A 170 9.55 5.63 11.19
C ILE A 170 10.28 6.90 11.59
N SER A 171 10.22 7.90 10.70
CA SER A 171 10.67 9.26 10.99
C SER A 171 9.96 9.81 12.24
N ASP A 172 10.71 10.31 13.22
CA ASP A 172 10.21 10.65 14.55
C ASP A 172 9.06 11.68 14.56
N ASP A 173 9.07 12.61 13.61
CA ASP A 173 8.02 13.60 13.34
C ASP A 173 6.65 12.97 13.03
N LEU A 174 6.63 11.72 12.55
CA LEU A 174 5.39 10.98 12.24
C LEU A 174 4.86 10.15 13.40
N LEU A 175 5.57 10.06 14.52
CA LEU A 175 5.08 9.37 15.73
C LEU A 175 4.09 10.22 16.54
N LEU A 176 4.04 11.51 16.25
CA LEU A 176 3.22 12.52 16.91
C LEU A 176 1.73 12.38 16.54
N GLU A 177 0.84 12.96 17.35
CA GLU A 177 -0.61 12.87 17.17
C GLU A 177 -1.14 13.65 15.96
N ASN A 178 -0.40 14.65 15.45
CA ASN A 178 -0.80 15.44 14.28
C ASN A 178 -0.07 14.99 13.00
N VAL A 179 -0.23 13.72 12.65
CA VAL A 179 0.49 13.10 11.53
C VAL A 179 0.16 13.77 10.19
N GLU A 180 -1.06 14.28 9.99
CA GLU A 180 -1.44 14.91 8.73
C GLU A 180 -0.63 16.17 8.42
N ALA A 181 -0.35 17.00 9.44
CA ALA A 181 0.44 18.22 9.26
C ALA A 181 1.89 17.92 8.83
N GLN A 182 2.42 16.76 9.25
CA GLN A 182 3.81 16.34 9.03
C GLN A 182 3.95 15.41 7.81
N ALA A 183 2.90 14.67 7.47
CA ALA A 183 2.88 13.72 6.38
C ALA A 183 2.94 14.45 5.04
N ARG A 184 4.15 14.56 4.51
CA ARG A 184 4.43 15.02 3.15
C ARG A 184 5.27 13.97 2.43
N PRO A 185 5.06 13.76 1.13
CA PRO A 185 5.93 12.92 0.32
C PRO A 185 7.37 13.43 0.42
N ARG A 186 8.28 12.50 0.67
CA ARG A 186 9.72 12.73 0.84
C ARG A 186 10.49 12.20 -0.38
N GLU A 187 11.71 12.70 -0.59
CA GLU A 187 12.63 12.07 -1.53
C GLU A 187 12.90 10.62 -1.11
N ARG A 188 12.87 9.73 -2.10
CA ARG A 188 13.11 8.30 -1.91
C ARG A 188 14.60 8.04 -2.03
N SER A 189 15.12 7.18 -1.15
CA SER A 189 16.51 6.75 -1.17
C SER A 189 16.54 5.23 -1.01
N SER A 190 17.41 4.56 -1.76
CA SER A 190 17.56 3.11 -1.67
C SER A 190 18.98 2.67 -1.92
N THR A 191 19.44 1.73 -1.11
CA THR A 191 20.62 0.90 -1.35
C THR A 191 20.19 -0.55 -1.49
N ASP A 192 21.14 -1.47 -1.71
CA ASP A 192 20.86 -2.90 -1.82
C ASP A 192 20.07 -3.48 -0.62
N ARG A 193 20.28 -2.92 0.58
CA ARG A 193 19.71 -3.44 1.84
C ARG A 193 18.87 -2.45 2.62
N GLN A 194 18.66 -1.25 2.09
CA GLN A 194 17.92 -0.19 2.79
C GLN A 194 17.02 0.55 1.82
N TYR A 195 15.78 0.82 2.24
CA TYR A 195 14.82 1.63 1.52
C TYR A 195 14.25 2.70 2.46
N GLU A 196 14.34 3.96 2.03
CA GLU A 196 13.69 5.11 2.65
C GLU A 196 12.53 5.53 1.75
N GLY A 197 11.32 5.25 2.23
CA GLY A 197 10.09 5.55 1.51
C GLY A 197 9.71 7.03 1.55
N PRO A 198 8.94 7.50 0.54
CA PRO A 198 8.41 8.87 0.53
C PRO A 198 7.44 9.12 1.69
N ASP A 199 6.90 8.08 2.29
CA ASP A 199 6.07 8.07 3.48
C ASP A 199 6.88 8.19 4.79
N GLY A 200 8.21 8.28 4.74
CA GLY A 200 9.05 8.33 5.94
C GLY A 200 9.17 6.99 6.68
N VAL A 201 8.80 5.88 6.03
CA VAL A 201 9.10 4.53 6.51
C VAL A 201 10.48 4.12 6.03
N LEU A 202 11.29 3.63 6.97
CA LEU A 202 12.58 3.00 6.72
C LEU A 202 12.38 1.48 6.75
N VAL A 203 12.90 0.78 5.75
CA VAL A 203 13.03 -0.68 5.77
C VAL A 203 14.49 -1.05 5.52
N ARG A 204 15.06 -1.88 6.37
CA ARG A 204 16.40 -2.43 6.20
C ARG A 204 16.33 -3.95 6.30
N VAL A 205 16.93 -4.64 5.35
CA VAL A 205 17.04 -6.11 5.38
C VAL A 205 18.46 -6.50 5.78
N GLY A 206 18.59 -7.53 6.61
CA GLY A 206 19.88 -8.04 7.02
C GLY A 206 20.45 -9.08 6.05
N GLU A 207 21.39 -9.87 6.55
CA GLU A 207 22.17 -10.82 5.74
C GLU A 207 21.34 -12.01 5.26
N LEU A 208 20.25 -12.37 5.96
CA LEU A 208 19.34 -13.43 5.48
C LEU A 208 18.75 -13.14 4.09
N TRP A 209 18.71 -11.86 3.71
CA TRP A 209 18.16 -11.38 2.45
C TRP A 209 19.23 -11.00 1.42
N SER A 210 20.51 -11.27 1.70
CA SER A 210 21.56 -11.00 0.71
C SER A 210 21.35 -11.83 -0.56
N GLU A 211 21.79 -11.32 -1.71
CA GLU A 211 21.63 -12.01 -2.99
C GLU A 211 22.11 -13.48 -2.95
N PRO A 212 23.27 -13.81 -2.33
CA PRO A 212 23.70 -15.21 -2.18
C PRO A 212 22.70 -16.08 -1.40
N ASN A 213 22.09 -15.55 -0.34
CA ASN A 213 21.12 -16.27 0.48
C ASN A 213 19.75 -16.38 -0.19
N MET A 214 19.34 -15.35 -0.95
CA MET A 214 18.08 -15.37 -1.71
C MET A 214 18.06 -16.41 -2.83
N ARG A 215 19.24 -16.84 -3.32
CA ARG A 215 19.40 -17.97 -4.26
C ARG A 215 19.22 -19.35 -3.61
N ARG A 216 19.23 -19.43 -2.28
CA ARG A 216 19.03 -20.67 -1.51
C ARG A 216 17.56 -20.87 -1.15
N GLN A 217 17.21 -22.11 -0.82
CA GLN A 217 15.91 -22.42 -0.24
C GLN A 217 15.72 -21.64 1.07
N PRO A 218 14.50 -21.18 1.42
CA PRO A 218 14.28 -20.42 2.65
C PRO A 218 14.80 -21.11 3.93
N GLN A 219 14.77 -22.45 3.99
CA GLN A 219 15.27 -23.18 5.17
C GLN A 219 16.82 -23.17 5.29
N GLU A 220 17.53 -22.81 4.22
CA GLU A 220 19.00 -22.82 4.09
C GLU A 220 19.62 -21.42 4.20
N ARG A 221 18.79 -20.40 4.44
CA ARG A 221 19.21 -19.03 4.75
C ARG A 221 19.51 -18.96 6.24
N ARG A 222 20.71 -19.33 6.63
CA ARG A 222 21.24 -19.19 7.99
C ARG A 222 22.67 -18.70 7.94
#